data_AF-A0AAW2RAZ9-F1
#
_entry.id   AF-A0AAW2RAZ9-F1
#
_cell.length_a   1.000
_cell.length_b   1.000
_cell.length_c   1.000
_cell.angle_alpha   90.00
_cell.angle_beta   90.00
_cell.angle_gamma   90.00
#
_symmetry.space_group_name_H-M   'P 1'
#
loop_
_entity.id
_entity.type
_entity.pdbx_description
1 polymer ?
#
loop_
_entity_poly.entity_id
_entity_poly.type
_entity_poly.pdbx_seq_one_letter_code
_entity_poly.pdbx_strand_id
1 'polypeptide(L)'
;METFSKRKPSDEMFDEELSIKRWISNAVGDDGIVGTVDAKLLSTEDRFYNEKLSCLSSLMKLALNCCEHNPEDRLGMSDVLAELKKIQLQFLAYGKPK
;
A
#
# COMPACT_ATOMS: atom_id res chain seq x y z
N MET A 1 -5.93 1.01 -0.72
CA MET A 1 -5.34 2.35 -0.59
C MET A 1 -5.96 3.08 0.60
N GLU A 2 -7.26 3.38 0.54
CA GLU A 2 -8.00 4.14 1.57
C GLU A 2 -7.80 3.60 2.99
N THR A 3 -7.87 2.28 3.18
CA THR A 3 -7.71 1.64 4.50
C THR A 3 -6.36 1.97 5.15
N PHE A 4 -5.28 2.01 4.38
CA PHE A 4 -3.92 2.15 4.90
C PHE A 4 -3.44 3.61 4.89
N SER A 5 -3.97 4.45 4.01
CA SER A 5 -3.70 5.89 4.02
C SER A 5 -4.62 6.67 4.95
N LYS A 6 -5.77 6.10 5.31
CA LYS A 6 -6.88 6.77 5.98
C LYS A 6 -7.35 8.02 5.24
N ARG A 7 -7.23 7.99 3.92
CA ARG A 7 -7.73 9.01 3.01
C ARG A 7 -8.89 8.45 2.20
N LYS A 8 -9.84 9.32 1.87
CA LYS A 8 -10.93 8.99 0.94
C LYS A 8 -10.63 9.59 -0.43
N PRO A 9 -11.08 8.99 -1.54
CA PRO A 9 -10.96 9.58 -2.87
C PRO A 9 -11.63 10.96 -2.98
N SER A 10 -12.59 11.25 -2.09
CA SER A 10 -13.30 12.52 -1.99
C SER A 10 -12.69 13.53 -1.01
N ASP A 11 -11.53 13.24 -0.41
CA ASP A 11 -10.86 14.22 0.45
C ASP A 11 -10.41 15.42 -0.39
N GLU A 12 -10.47 16.63 0.17
CA GLU A 12 -10.18 17.90 -0.53
C GLU A 12 -8.79 17.98 -1.19
N MET A 13 -7.84 17.15 -0.76
CA MET A 13 -6.51 17.08 -1.35
C MET A 13 -6.47 16.40 -2.73
N PHE A 14 -7.57 15.75 -3.14
CA PHE A 14 -7.69 15.08 -4.42
C PHE A 14 -8.68 15.80 -5.32
N ASP A 15 -8.34 15.86 -6.61
CA ASP A 15 -9.11 16.54 -7.65
C ASP A 15 -8.98 15.81 -9.00
N GLU A 16 -9.29 16.50 -10.10
CA GLU A 16 -9.17 15.96 -11.45
C GLU A 16 -7.72 15.63 -11.85
N GLU A 17 -6.74 16.35 -11.30
CA GLU A 17 -5.32 16.18 -11.64
C GLU A 17 -4.63 15.16 -10.74
N LEU A 18 -5.00 15.13 -9.46
CA LEU A 18 -4.40 14.28 -8.43
C LEU A 18 -5.43 13.35 -7.79
N SER A 19 -5.58 12.15 -8.36
CA SER A 19 -6.32 11.07 -7.71
C SER A 19 -5.48 10.39 -6.62
N ILE A 20 -6.14 9.71 -5.67
CA ILE A 20 -5.49 8.86 -4.67
C ILE A 20 -4.56 7.80 -5.31
N LYS A 21 -4.93 7.26 -6.47
CA LYS A 21 -4.09 6.31 -7.24
C LYS A 21 -2.79 7.00 -7.65
N ARG A 22 -2.87 8.18 -8.25
CA ARG A 22 -1.72 8.92 -8.77
C ARG A 22 -0.80 9.38 -7.64
N TRP A 23 -1.38 9.88 -6.55
CA TRP A 23 -0.62 10.24 -5.35
C TRP A 23 0.19 9.06 -4.79
N ILE A 24 -0.42 7.89 -4.66
CA ILE A 24 0.28 6.68 -4.19
C ILE A 24 1.29 6.17 -5.22
N SER A 25 0.97 6.23 -6.52
CA SER A 25 1.88 5.84 -7.59
C SER A 25 3.16 6.66 -7.58
N ASN A 26 3.05 7.98 -7.40
CA ASN A 26 4.21 8.87 -7.30
C ASN A 26 5.07 8.51 -6.08
N ALA A 27 4.45 8.34 -4.90
CA ALA A 27 5.17 7.97 -3.69
C ALA A 27 5.89 6.61 -3.77
N VAL A 28 5.32 5.62 -4.47
CA VAL A 28 5.97 4.33 -4.70
C VAL A 28 7.18 4.46 -5.65
N GLY A 29 7.15 5.41 -6.60
CA GLY A 29 8.22 5.65 -7.56
C GLY A 29 9.37 6.52 -7.05
N ASP A 30 9.09 7.41 -6.09
CA ASP A 30 10.04 8.38 -5.54
C ASP A 30 10.69 7.89 -4.22
N ASP A 31 10.41 8.58 -3.11
CA ASP A 31 11.04 8.45 -1.79
C ASP A 31 10.39 7.41 -0.87
N GLY A 32 9.40 6.66 -1.38
CA GLY A 32 8.67 5.64 -0.64
C GLY A 32 7.36 6.12 -0.02
N ILE A 33 6.56 5.16 0.45
CA ILE A 33 5.15 5.38 0.81
C ILE A 33 4.91 6.01 2.19
N VAL A 34 5.96 6.40 2.93
CA VAL A 34 5.84 6.82 4.34
C VAL A 34 4.86 7.98 4.50
N GLY A 35 4.93 8.99 3.63
CA GLY A 35 4.02 10.15 3.65
C GLY A 35 2.58 9.83 3.20
N THR A 36 2.33 8.62 2.70
CA THR A 36 1.00 8.19 2.22
C THR A 36 0.24 7.29 3.18
N VAL A 37 0.93 6.72 4.18
CA VAL A 37 0.33 5.79 5.15
C VAL A 37 -0.14 6.55 6.38
N ASP A 38 -1.22 6.07 7.01
CA ASP A 38 -1.67 6.56 8.31
C ASP A 38 -0.53 6.42 9.34
N ALA A 39 -0.15 7.53 9.97
CA ALA A 39 0.89 7.58 10.99
C ALA A 39 0.60 6.64 12.19
N LYS A 40 -0.66 6.21 12.39
CA LYS A 40 -1.01 5.20 13.41
C LYS A 40 -0.58 3.78 13.04
N LEU A 41 -0.32 3.50 11.77
CA LEU A 41 0.09 2.18 11.27
C LEU A 41 1.61 2.03 11.19
N LEU A 42 2.33 3.14 11.00
CA LEU A 42 3.77 3.17 10.83
C LEU A 42 4.37 4.36 11.59
N SER A 43 5.00 4.09 12.74
CA SER A 43 5.75 5.08 13.53
C SER A 43 7.24 4.87 13.35
N THR A 44 8.04 5.94 13.29
CA THR A 44 9.51 5.84 13.22
C THR A 44 10.14 5.13 14.43
N GLU A 45 9.40 5.00 15.53
CA GLU A 45 9.81 4.28 16.75
C GLU A 45 9.42 2.78 16.73
N ASP A 46 8.77 2.31 15.65
CA ASP A 46 8.39 0.91 15.54
C ASP A 46 9.62 -0.01 15.50
N ARG A 47 9.65 -1.00 16.40
CA ARG A 47 10.69 -2.05 16.45
C ARG A 47 10.90 -2.75 15.10
N PHE A 48 9.80 -2.89 14.33
CA PHE A 48 9.77 -3.54 13.02
C PHE A 48 9.42 -2.55 11.91
N TYR A 49 9.91 -1.31 12.02
CA TYR A 49 9.59 -0.22 11.08
C TYR A 49 9.85 -0.62 9.63
N ASN A 50 11.03 -1.16 9.33
CA ASN A 50 11.42 -1.51 7.96
C ASN A 50 10.54 -2.63 7.39
N GLU A 51 10.21 -3.63 8.21
CA GLU A 51 9.37 -4.76 7.83
C GLU A 51 7.91 -4.31 7.61
N LYS A 52 7.37 -3.48 8.49
CA LYS A 52 6.05 -2.85 8.32
C LYS A 52 6.01 -2.01 7.06
N LEU A 53 7.01 -1.15 6.84
CA LEU A 53 7.11 -0.31 5.65
C LEU A 53 7.18 -1.15 4.37
N SER A 54 7.96 -2.24 4.37
CA SER A 54 8.04 -3.18 3.24
C SER A 54 6.71 -3.87 2.95
N CYS A 55 6.01 -4.32 4.00
CA CYS A 55 4.67 -4.91 3.90
C CYS A 55 3.66 -3.92 3.30
N LEU A 56 3.59 -2.71 3.87
CA LEU A 56 2.73 -1.64 3.38
C LEU A 56 3.06 -1.25 1.94
N SER A 57 4.34 -1.21 1.58
CA SER A 57 4.78 -0.91 0.20
C SER A 57 4.27 -1.97 -0.77
N SER A 58 4.33 -3.24 -0.37
CA SER A 58 3.81 -4.35 -1.18
C SER A 58 2.28 -4.28 -1.33
N LEU A 59 1.56 -3.90 -0.27
CA LEU A 59 0.11 -3.68 -0.31
C LEU A 59 -0.26 -2.52 -1.23
N MET A 60 0.47 -1.41 -1.19
CA MET A 60 0.21 -0.26 -2.06
C MET A 60 0.48 -0.60 -3.53
N LYS A 61 1.57 -1.33 -3.82
CA LYS A 61 1.86 -1.86 -5.17
C LYS A 61 0.76 -2.78 -5.69
N LEU A 62 0.29 -3.72 -4.85
CA LEU A 62 -0.81 -4.60 -5.22
C LEU A 62 -2.09 -3.80 -5.49
N ALA A 63 -2.39 -2.80 -4.67
CA ALA A 63 -3.55 -1.93 -4.88
C ALA A 63 -3.44 -1.12 -6.19
N LEU A 64 -2.25 -0.67 -6.58
CA LEU A 64 -2.03 0.03 -7.86
C LEU A 64 -2.36 -0.89 -9.05
N ASN A 65 -1.88 -2.14 -9.01
CA ASN A 65 -2.19 -3.14 -10.04
C ASN A 65 -3.70 -3.44 -10.16
N CYS A 66 -4.42 -3.44 -9.04
CA CYS A 66 -5.89 -3.59 -9.06
C CYS A 66 -6.61 -2.40 -9.70
N CYS A 67 -5.96 -1.24 -9.76
CA CYS A 67 -6.53 0.01 -10.27
C CYS A 67 -5.97 0.38 -11.65
N GLU A 68 -5.42 -0.57 -12.41
CA GLU A 68 -4.94 -0.29 -13.76
C GLU A 68 -6.05 0.23 -14.69
N HIS A 69 -5.67 1.12 -15.60
CA HIS A 69 -6.65 1.81 -16.43
C HIS A 69 -7.40 0.80 -17.32
N ASN A 70 -6.63 -0.02 -18.04
CA ASN A 70 -7.20 -1.08 -18.86
C ASN A 70 -7.61 -2.27 -17.98
N PRO A 71 -8.79 -2.85 -18.19
CA PRO A 71 -9.23 -4.04 -17.46
C PRO A 71 -8.27 -5.23 -17.60
N GLU A 72 -7.67 -5.43 -18.77
CA GLU A 72 -6.77 -6.55 -19.07
C GLU A 72 -5.43 -6.48 -18.31
N ASP A 73 -5.02 -5.27 -17.89
CA ASP A 73 -3.79 -5.05 -17.12
C ASP A 73 -4.03 -5.26 -15.61
N ARG A 74 -5.30 -5.40 -15.18
CA ARG A 74 -5.65 -5.63 -13.77
C ARG A 74 -5.44 -7.09 -13.40
N LEU A 75 -4.87 -7.31 -12.23
CA LEU A 75 -4.78 -8.66 -11.66
C LEU A 75 -6.18 -9.26 -11.42
N GLY A 76 -6.33 -10.53 -11.75
CA GLY A 76 -7.52 -11.30 -11.40
C GLY A 76 -7.67 -11.41 -9.89
N MET A 77 -8.91 -11.47 -9.39
CA MET A 77 -9.16 -11.53 -7.94
C MET A 77 -8.53 -12.75 -7.24
N SER A 78 -8.36 -13.87 -7.96
CA SER A 78 -7.62 -15.03 -7.46
C SER A 78 -6.14 -14.72 -7.22
N ASP A 79 -5.52 -13.98 -8.13
CA ASP A 79 -4.11 -13.59 -8.05
C ASP A 79 -3.91 -12.53 -6.97
N VAL A 80 -4.84 -11.58 -6.86
CA VAL A 80 -4.87 -10.60 -5.77
C VAL A 80 -4.93 -11.30 -4.41
N LEU A 81 -5.80 -12.32 -4.27
CA LEU A 81 -5.89 -13.09 -3.04
C LEU A 81 -4.58 -13.86 -2.73
N ALA A 82 -3.94 -14.43 -3.76
CA ALA A 82 -2.67 -15.13 -3.59
C ALA A 82 -1.56 -14.19 -3.13
N GLU A 83 -1.44 -13.01 -3.74
CA GLU A 83 -0.45 -11.99 -3.33
C GLU A 83 -0.75 -11.43 -1.93
N LEU A 84 -2.01 -11.19 -1.58
CA LEU A 84 -2.39 -10.77 -0.21
C LEU A 84 -1.96 -11.81 0.83
N LYS A 85 -2.18 -13.10 0.57
CA LYS A 85 -1.74 -14.18 1.47
C LYS A 85 -0.22 -14.21 1.61
N LYS A 86 0.51 -14.02 0.51
CA LYS A 86 1.97 -13.96 0.53
C LYS A 86 2.49 -12.78 1.36
N ILE A 87 1.92 -11.59 1.17
CA ILE A 87 2.27 -10.40 1.96
C ILE A 87 1.96 -10.63 3.44
N GLN A 88 0.80 -11.21 3.76
CA GLN A 88 0.41 -11.55 5.13
C GLN A 88 1.41 -12.52 5.77
N LEU A 89 1.82 -13.58 5.07
CA LEU A 89 2.79 -14.55 5.57
C LEU A 89 4.16 -13.92 5.84
N GLN A 90 4.62 -13.06 4.93
CA GLN A 90 5.85 -12.28 5.13
C GLN A 90 5.73 -11.44 6.40
N PHE A 91 4.65 -10.66 6.54
CA PHE A 91 4.42 -9.81 7.70
C PHE A 91 4.42 -10.59 9.03
N LEU A 92 3.74 -11.73 9.07
CA LEU A 92 3.64 -12.57 10.28
C LEU A 92 4.95 -13.28 10.64
N ALA A 93 5.88 -13.43 9.70
CA ALA A 93 7.16 -14.08 9.96
C ALA A 93 8.08 -13.23 10.87
N TYR A 94 7.94 -11.90 10.87
CA TYR A 94 8.83 -10.98 11.57
C TYR A 94 8.61 -10.87 13.09
N GLY A 95 7.58 -11.53 13.63
CA GLY A 95 7.23 -11.51 15.06
C GLY A 95 7.58 -12.78 15.83
N LYS A 96 8.18 -13.80 15.19
CA LYS A 96 8.58 -15.01 15.91
C LYS A 96 9.90 -14.79 16.65
N PRO A 97 9.98 -15.01 17.98
CA PRO A 97 11.27 -15.06 18.65
C PRO A 97 12.12 -16.16 17.99
N LYS A 98 13.39 -15.85 17.73
CA LYS A 98 14.39 -16.85 17.32
C LYS A 98 14.59 -17.87 18.42
#